data_AF-A0A6M0F810-F1
#
_entry.id   AF-A0A6M0F810-F1
#
_cell.length_a   1.000
_cell.length_b   1.000
_cell.length_c   1.000
_cell.angle_alpha   90.00
_cell.angle_beta   90.00
_cell.angle_gamma   90.00
#
_symmetry.space_group_name_H-M   'P 1'
#
loop_
_entity.id
_entity.type
_entity.pdbx_description
1 polymer ?
#
loop_
_entity_poly.entity_id
_entity_poly.type
_entity_poly.pdbx_seq_one_letter_code
_entity_poly.pdbx_strand_id
1 'polypeptide(L)'
;MIPIFYSDEFLDHDTGPSHPECSGRLTAIKTHLESLPWANQLDWRSPTPIEQQGERLKNAIAAVHPPEHLALIQSLAAKGGGYVDADTVVSAQSYEVAQLAVSAWLDGLDSTLQTQQPAFALVRPPGHHATAKQSMGFCLFSNAAIAAFYALTQPDVKQVAILDWDVHHGNGTQAIVEHHPHLCYCSLHEYPHYPGTGAR
;
A
#
# COMPACT_ATOMS: atom_id res chain seq x y z
N MET A 1 11.89 18.13 -8.70
CA MET A 1 10.60 17.55 -9.13
C MET A 1 10.21 16.52 -8.10
N ILE A 2 8.92 16.37 -7.82
CA ILE A 2 8.42 15.39 -6.85
C ILE A 2 8.17 14.08 -7.63
N PRO A 3 8.87 12.98 -7.31
CA PRO A 3 8.61 11.69 -7.93
C PRO A 3 7.21 11.19 -7.55
N ILE A 4 6.43 10.80 -8.55
CA ILE A 4 5.16 10.09 -8.39
C ILE A 4 5.31 8.71 -9.00
N PHE A 5 5.17 7.66 -8.19
CA PHE A 5 5.19 6.28 -8.66
C PHE A 5 3.77 5.83 -9.00
N TYR A 6 3.54 5.52 -10.28
CA TYR A 6 2.22 5.18 -10.84
C TYR A 6 2.36 4.20 -12.02
N SER A 7 1.47 3.21 -12.11
CA SER A 7 1.27 2.37 -13.29
C SER A 7 -0.23 2.25 -13.59
N ASP A 8 -0.59 2.19 -14.87
CA ASP A 8 -1.97 1.89 -15.28
C ASP A 8 -2.37 0.44 -14.89
N GLU A 9 -1.41 -0.44 -14.59
CA GLU A 9 -1.70 -1.78 -14.03
C GLU A 9 -2.45 -1.72 -12.69
N PHE A 10 -2.35 -0.62 -11.95
CA PHE A 10 -3.16 -0.43 -10.73
C PHE A 10 -4.66 -0.36 -11.01
N LEU A 11 -5.05 -0.13 -12.27
CA LEU A 11 -6.45 -0.11 -12.70
C LEU A 11 -7.02 -1.53 -12.87
N ASP A 12 -6.15 -2.56 -12.99
CA ASP A 12 -6.53 -3.96 -13.18
C ASP A 12 -6.98 -4.65 -11.87
N HIS A 13 -6.81 -3.98 -10.72
CA HIS A 13 -7.54 -4.32 -9.50
C HIS A 13 -9.03 -3.96 -9.66
N ASP A 14 -9.76 -4.86 -10.31
CA ASP A 14 -11.20 -4.76 -10.57
C ASP A 14 -12.02 -5.25 -9.36
N THR A 15 -12.60 -4.30 -8.65
CA THR A 15 -13.48 -4.55 -7.50
C THR A 15 -14.96 -4.70 -7.89
N GLY A 16 -15.28 -4.63 -9.18
CA GLY A 16 -16.64 -4.63 -9.70
C GLY A 16 -17.28 -3.23 -9.81
N PRO A 17 -18.43 -3.11 -10.50
CA PRO A 17 -18.97 -1.84 -11.00
C PRO A 17 -19.54 -0.90 -9.93
N SER A 18 -19.87 -1.40 -8.74
CA SER A 18 -20.51 -0.61 -7.67
C SER A 18 -19.66 -0.45 -6.42
N HIS A 19 -18.44 -0.98 -6.44
CA HIS A 19 -17.55 -0.92 -5.29
C HIS A 19 -16.90 0.47 -5.19
N PRO A 20 -16.85 1.10 -4.00
CA PRO A 20 -16.34 2.46 -3.86
C PRO A 20 -14.81 2.54 -4.06
N GLU A 21 -14.08 1.47 -3.75
CA GLU A 21 -12.64 1.34 -4.02
C GLU A 21 -12.43 0.98 -5.51
N CYS A 22 -12.66 1.91 -6.44
CA CYS A 22 -12.59 1.64 -7.88
C CYS A 22 -11.41 2.33 -8.59
N SER A 23 -11.08 1.86 -9.79
CA SER A 23 -10.00 2.41 -10.64
C SER A 23 -10.18 3.89 -10.99
N GLY A 24 -11.44 4.36 -11.03
CA GLY A 24 -11.81 5.76 -11.19
C GLY A 24 -11.17 6.70 -10.16
N ARG A 25 -10.82 6.20 -8.96
CA ARG A 25 -10.12 6.98 -7.93
C ARG A 25 -8.73 7.42 -8.41
N LEU A 26 -7.96 6.50 -9.00
CA LEU A 26 -6.61 6.81 -9.48
C LEU A 26 -6.64 7.68 -10.73
N THR A 27 -7.52 7.37 -11.68
CA THR A 27 -7.61 8.16 -12.92
C THR A 27 -8.02 9.59 -12.60
N ALA A 28 -8.97 9.81 -11.69
CA ALA A 28 -9.36 11.15 -11.24
C ALA A 28 -8.17 11.92 -10.62
N ILE A 29 -7.39 11.29 -9.74
CA ILE A 29 -6.21 11.93 -9.12
C ILE A 29 -5.16 12.26 -10.19
N LYS A 30 -4.82 11.29 -11.04
CA LYS A 30 -3.81 11.47 -12.11
C LYS A 30 -4.20 12.59 -13.07
N THR A 31 -5.42 12.55 -13.61
CA THR A 31 -5.94 13.60 -14.50
C THR A 31 -5.94 14.97 -13.82
N HIS A 32 -6.31 15.04 -12.54
CA HIS A 32 -6.27 16.30 -11.81
C HIS A 32 -4.83 16.83 -11.67
N LEU A 33 -3.90 16.00 -11.21
CA LEU A 33 -2.49 16.39 -11.03
C LEU A 33 -1.83 16.82 -12.34
N GLU A 34 -2.11 16.12 -13.45
CA GLU A 34 -1.62 16.48 -14.79
C GLU A 34 -2.19 17.80 -15.31
N SER A 35 -3.36 18.22 -14.82
CA SER A 35 -4.00 19.49 -15.22
C SER A 35 -3.48 20.72 -14.47
N LEU A 36 -2.68 20.55 -13.41
CA LEU A 36 -2.26 21.65 -12.56
C LEU A 36 -1.22 22.55 -13.27
N PRO A 37 -1.22 23.88 -13.02
CA PRO A 37 -0.25 24.79 -13.63
C PRO A 37 1.22 24.47 -13.35
N TRP A 38 1.48 23.68 -12.31
CA TRP A 38 2.81 23.24 -11.89
C TRP A 38 3.07 21.76 -12.19
N ALA A 39 2.29 21.10 -13.05
CA ALA A 39 2.47 19.68 -13.40
C ALA A 39 3.89 19.35 -13.91
N ASN A 40 4.60 20.33 -14.47
CA ASN A 40 6.02 20.20 -14.84
C ASN A 40 6.99 20.00 -13.66
N GLN A 41 6.51 20.18 -12.42
CA GLN A 41 7.25 19.86 -11.20
C GLN A 41 7.02 18.42 -10.73
N LEU A 42 6.10 17.68 -11.35
CA LEU A 42 5.83 16.27 -11.08
C LEU A 42 6.66 15.40 -12.02
N ASP A 43 7.30 14.39 -11.44
CA ASP A 43 8.11 13.41 -12.16
C ASP A 43 7.43 12.05 -12.10
N TRP A 44 6.63 11.73 -13.11
CA TRP A 44 5.89 10.47 -13.21
C TRP A 44 6.83 9.32 -13.55
N ARG A 45 6.89 8.32 -12.66
CA ARG A 45 7.74 7.14 -12.78
C ARG A 45 6.90 5.88 -12.66
N SER A 46 7.24 4.87 -13.45
CA SER A 46 6.68 3.54 -13.27
C SER A 46 7.35 2.84 -12.09
N PRO A 47 6.60 2.10 -11.25
CA PRO A 47 7.18 1.17 -10.29
C PRO A 47 8.05 0.12 -11.00
N THR A 48 9.03 -0.40 -10.30
CA THR A 48 9.83 -1.54 -10.75
C THR A 48 8.88 -2.73 -10.93
N PRO A 49 8.87 -3.37 -12.11
CA PRO A 49 8.03 -4.55 -12.35
C PRO A 49 8.33 -5.68 -11.35
N ILE A 50 7.29 -6.44 -10.97
CA ILE A 50 7.37 -7.45 -9.92
C ILE A 50 8.42 -8.53 -10.22
N GLU A 51 8.62 -8.87 -11.50
CA GLU A 51 9.60 -9.85 -11.97
C GLU A 51 11.04 -9.35 -11.87
N GLN A 52 11.25 -8.03 -11.79
CA GLN A 52 12.55 -7.38 -11.66
C GLN A 52 12.91 -7.08 -10.19
N GLN A 53 11.93 -7.09 -9.28
CA GLN A 53 12.13 -6.85 -7.85
C GLN A 53 12.83 -8.02 -7.12
N GLY A 54 12.66 -9.25 -7.59
CA GLY A 54 13.34 -10.43 -7.04
C GLY A 54 13.14 -10.62 -5.53
N GLU A 55 14.23 -10.88 -4.81
CA GLU A 55 14.20 -11.15 -3.37
C GLU A 55 13.88 -9.90 -2.52
N ARG A 56 14.09 -8.68 -3.04
CA ARG A 56 13.78 -7.44 -2.31
C ARG A 56 12.31 -7.37 -1.94
N LEU A 57 11.43 -7.50 -2.93
CA LEU A 57 9.98 -7.44 -2.72
C LEU A 57 9.48 -8.62 -1.88
N LYS A 58 9.96 -9.84 -2.16
CA LYS A 58 9.59 -11.03 -1.39
C LYS A 58 9.95 -10.89 0.09
N ASN A 59 11.18 -10.47 0.40
CA ASN A 59 11.64 -10.29 1.77
C ASN A 59 10.89 -9.16 2.48
N ALA A 60 10.60 -8.06 1.78
CA ALA A 60 9.83 -6.95 2.33
C ALA A 60 8.40 -7.40 2.72
N ILE A 61 7.70 -8.11 1.82
CA ILE A 61 6.36 -8.62 2.11
C ILE A 61 6.41 -9.66 3.24
N ALA A 62 7.38 -10.58 3.20
CA ALA A 62 7.53 -11.64 4.21
C ALA A 62 7.90 -11.13 5.62
N ALA A 63 8.43 -9.91 5.72
CA ALA A 63 8.67 -9.26 7.01
C ALA A 63 7.37 -8.92 7.77
N VAL A 64 6.23 -8.84 7.06
CA VAL A 64 4.94 -8.46 7.62
C VAL A 64 3.89 -9.57 7.48
N HIS A 65 3.78 -10.16 6.30
CA HIS A 65 2.77 -11.16 5.99
C HIS A 65 3.39 -12.54 5.93
N PRO A 66 2.84 -13.52 6.67
CA PRO A 66 3.34 -14.88 6.62
C PRO A 66 2.89 -15.55 5.31
N PRO A 67 3.57 -16.63 4.87
CA PRO A 67 3.31 -17.24 3.57
C PRO A 67 1.84 -17.68 3.36
N GLU A 68 1.13 -18.04 4.43
CA GLU A 68 -0.27 -18.47 4.34
C GLU A 68 -1.21 -17.32 3.93
N HIS A 69 -0.89 -16.08 4.33
CA HIS A 69 -1.64 -14.88 3.93
C HIS A 69 -1.53 -14.64 2.43
N LEU A 70 -0.30 -14.72 1.89
CA LEU A 70 -0.04 -14.56 0.46
C LEU A 70 -0.72 -15.68 -0.33
N ALA A 71 -0.60 -16.93 0.13
CA ALA A 71 -1.19 -18.09 -0.52
C ALA A 71 -2.72 -17.99 -0.60
N LEU A 72 -3.39 -17.44 0.43
CA LEU A 72 -4.83 -17.21 0.42
C LEU A 72 -5.24 -16.26 -0.71
N ILE A 73 -4.62 -15.08 -0.78
CA ILE A 73 -4.96 -14.06 -1.79
C ILE A 73 -4.61 -14.55 -3.19
N GLN A 74 -3.43 -15.19 -3.36
CA GLN A 74 -3.01 -15.78 -4.62
C GLN A 74 -4.00 -16.88 -5.08
N SER A 75 -4.48 -17.73 -4.17
CA SER A 75 -5.44 -18.78 -4.49
C SER A 75 -6.79 -18.21 -4.94
N LEU A 76 -7.27 -17.13 -4.30
CA LEU A 76 -8.51 -16.45 -4.71
C LEU A 76 -8.35 -15.82 -6.08
N ALA A 77 -7.26 -15.07 -6.32
CA ALA A 77 -6.97 -14.48 -7.61
C ALA A 77 -6.89 -15.55 -8.73
N ALA A 78 -6.18 -16.66 -8.49
CA ALA A 78 -6.06 -17.76 -9.45
C ALA A 78 -7.39 -18.46 -9.79
N LYS A 79 -8.42 -18.33 -8.93
CA LYS A 79 -9.78 -18.83 -9.18
C LYS A 79 -10.67 -17.82 -9.91
N GLY A 80 -10.13 -16.67 -10.31
CA GLY A 80 -10.86 -15.58 -10.96
C GLY A 80 -11.32 -14.49 -10.00
N GLY A 81 -10.98 -14.57 -8.71
CA GLY A 81 -11.36 -13.59 -7.70
C GLY A 81 -12.41 -14.06 -6.71
N GLY A 82 -12.96 -13.10 -5.96
CA GLY A 82 -13.96 -13.32 -4.92
C GLY A 82 -13.87 -12.27 -3.82
N TYR A 83 -14.40 -12.62 -2.65
CA TYR A 83 -14.42 -11.78 -1.47
C TYR A 83 -13.54 -12.41 -0.39
N VAL A 84 -12.62 -11.64 0.20
CA VAL A 84 -11.81 -12.09 1.34
C VAL A 84 -12.59 -11.96 2.65
N ASP A 85 -13.37 -10.90 2.77
CA ASP A 85 -14.34 -10.66 3.82
C ASP A 85 -15.64 -10.06 3.23
N ALA A 86 -16.45 -9.33 4.00
CA ALA A 86 -17.74 -8.84 3.52
C ALA A 86 -17.63 -7.80 2.38
N ASP A 87 -16.52 -7.05 2.29
CA ASP A 87 -16.37 -5.92 1.38
C ASP A 87 -14.98 -5.80 0.73
N THR A 88 -14.03 -6.68 1.05
CA THR A 88 -12.70 -6.71 0.43
C THR A 88 -12.69 -7.65 -0.77
N VAL A 89 -12.71 -7.07 -1.96
CA VAL A 89 -12.73 -7.80 -3.24
C VAL A 89 -11.32 -8.17 -3.70
N VAL A 90 -11.20 -9.34 -4.33
CA VAL A 90 -10.03 -9.80 -5.07
C VAL A 90 -10.48 -10.12 -6.50
N SER A 91 -9.81 -9.58 -7.50
CA SER A 91 -9.88 -9.95 -8.92
C SER A 91 -8.76 -10.92 -9.30
N ALA A 92 -8.79 -11.43 -10.53
CA ALA A 92 -7.71 -12.27 -11.07
C ALA A 92 -6.32 -11.60 -11.04
N GLN A 93 -6.26 -10.28 -11.22
CA GLN A 93 -5.00 -9.51 -11.25
C GLN A 93 -4.59 -8.98 -9.86
N SER A 94 -5.48 -9.04 -8.87
CA SER A 94 -5.30 -8.33 -7.61
C SER A 94 -4.06 -8.74 -6.81
N TYR A 95 -3.66 -10.02 -6.88
CA TYR A 95 -2.45 -10.49 -6.18
C TYR A 95 -1.17 -9.87 -6.74
N GLU A 96 -1.06 -9.76 -8.07
CA GLU A 96 0.08 -9.14 -8.74
C GLU A 96 0.04 -7.62 -8.58
N VAL A 97 -1.13 -7.00 -8.74
CA VAL A 97 -1.33 -5.56 -8.57
C VAL A 97 -1.04 -5.10 -7.13
N ALA A 98 -1.41 -5.88 -6.12
CA ALA A 98 -1.06 -5.58 -4.72
C ALA A 98 0.45 -5.68 -4.46
N GLN A 99 1.15 -6.63 -5.10
CA GLN A 99 2.62 -6.69 -5.05
C GLN A 99 3.27 -5.49 -5.76
N LEU A 100 2.72 -5.05 -6.89
CA LEU A 100 3.16 -3.85 -7.59
C LEU A 100 2.93 -2.58 -6.75
N ALA A 101 1.83 -2.52 -5.98
CA ALA A 101 1.58 -1.42 -5.06
C ALA A 101 2.65 -1.35 -3.97
N VAL A 102 3.05 -2.49 -3.40
CA VAL A 102 4.19 -2.56 -2.47
C VAL A 102 5.49 -2.14 -3.18
N SER A 103 5.74 -2.63 -4.40
CA SER A 103 6.91 -2.26 -5.21
C SER A 103 7.06 -0.74 -5.34
N ALA A 104 5.97 -0.02 -5.65
CA ALA A 104 5.96 1.44 -5.77
C ALA A 104 6.30 2.15 -4.45
N TRP A 105 5.88 1.60 -3.31
CA TRP A 105 6.27 2.13 -1.99
C TRP A 105 7.76 1.94 -1.71
N LEU A 106 8.32 0.76 -2.04
CA LEU A 106 9.75 0.50 -1.87
C LEU A 106 10.59 1.41 -2.77
N ASP A 107 10.19 1.61 -4.02
CA ASP A 107 10.90 2.49 -4.95
C ASP A 107 10.80 3.96 -4.56
N GLY A 108 9.63 4.38 -4.04
CA GLY A 108 9.45 5.69 -3.43
C GLY A 108 10.39 5.92 -2.26
N LEU A 109 10.49 4.94 -1.36
CA LEU A 109 11.41 4.99 -0.23
C LEU A 109 12.87 5.10 -0.70
N ASP A 110 13.32 4.25 -1.62
CA ASP A 110 14.69 4.27 -2.13
C ASP A 110 15.03 5.60 -2.80
N SER A 111 14.10 6.12 -3.62
CA SER A 111 14.22 7.45 -4.22
C SER A 111 14.35 8.53 -3.15
N THR A 112 13.56 8.46 -2.07
CA THR A 112 13.64 9.43 -0.96
C THR A 112 14.96 9.33 -0.20
N LEU A 113 15.45 8.12 0.08
CA LEU A 113 16.74 7.94 0.78
C LEU A 113 17.92 8.43 -0.08
N GLN A 114 17.88 8.20 -1.38
CA GLN A 114 18.94 8.64 -2.31
C GLN A 114 18.95 10.16 -2.50
N THR A 115 17.77 10.78 -2.62
CA THR A 115 17.65 12.19 -3.03
C THR A 115 17.39 13.15 -1.88
N GLN A 116 17.01 12.62 -0.71
CA GLN A 116 16.51 13.40 0.43
C GLN A 116 15.28 14.27 0.06
N GLN A 117 14.49 13.83 -0.91
CA GLN A 117 13.25 14.48 -1.35
C GLN A 117 12.04 13.56 -1.13
N PRO A 118 10.85 14.11 -0.86
CA PRO A 118 9.64 13.31 -0.73
C PRO A 118 9.26 12.65 -2.06
N ALA A 119 8.70 11.46 -1.99
CA ALA A 119 8.09 10.75 -3.11
C ALA A 119 6.62 10.43 -2.79
N PHE A 120 5.81 10.26 -3.84
CA PHE A 120 4.40 9.90 -3.70
C PHE A 120 4.11 8.59 -4.45
N ALA A 121 3.71 7.54 -3.72
CA ALA A 121 3.26 6.29 -4.31
C ALA A 121 1.73 6.36 -4.52
N LEU A 122 1.31 6.63 -5.75
CA LEU A 122 -0.09 6.75 -6.14
C LEU A 122 -0.61 5.36 -6.57
N VAL A 123 -0.99 4.55 -5.59
CA VAL A 123 -1.24 3.11 -5.77
C VAL A 123 -2.68 2.68 -5.43
N ARG A 124 -3.09 1.54 -5.99
CA ARG A 124 -4.23 0.73 -5.56
C ARG A 124 -3.87 -0.76 -5.71
N PRO A 125 -4.31 -1.66 -4.82
CA PRO A 125 -5.17 -1.45 -3.64
C PRO A 125 -4.51 -0.72 -2.46
N PRO A 126 -5.29 -0.20 -1.48
CA PRO A 126 -4.77 0.42 -0.24
C PRO A 126 -4.18 -0.63 0.72
N GLY A 127 -3.70 -0.20 1.90
CA GLY A 127 -3.02 -1.12 2.83
C GLY A 127 -3.23 -0.99 4.34
N HIS A 128 -3.64 0.16 4.87
CA HIS A 128 -3.55 0.40 6.32
C HIS A 128 -4.46 -0.47 7.22
N HIS A 129 -5.49 -1.12 6.67
CA HIS A 129 -6.35 -2.07 7.39
C HIS A 129 -5.83 -3.51 7.37
N ALA A 130 -4.93 -3.86 6.43
CA ALA A 130 -4.40 -5.21 6.36
C ALA A 130 -3.51 -5.49 7.58
N THR A 131 -3.93 -6.41 8.43
CA THR A 131 -3.11 -6.94 9.52
C THR A 131 -2.11 -7.95 8.96
N ALA A 132 -1.18 -8.45 9.78
CA ALA A 132 -0.23 -9.47 9.35
C ALA A 132 -0.91 -10.69 8.69
N LYS A 133 -2.09 -11.11 9.16
CA LYS A 133 -2.74 -12.37 8.76
C LYS A 133 -4.12 -12.22 8.13
N GLN A 134 -4.60 -10.99 7.93
CA GLN A 134 -5.95 -10.73 7.47
C GLN A 134 -6.00 -9.51 6.55
N SER A 135 -6.56 -9.71 5.36
CA SER A 135 -7.01 -8.63 4.48
C SER A 135 -8.40 -8.20 4.91
N MET A 136 -8.62 -6.88 4.98
CA MET A 136 -9.89 -6.27 5.38
C MET A 136 -9.90 -4.81 4.97
N GLY A 137 -11.09 -4.18 4.93
CA GLY A 137 -11.21 -2.75 4.61
C GLY A 137 -10.57 -2.41 3.27
N PHE A 138 -10.79 -3.26 2.27
CA PHE A 138 -10.22 -3.17 0.91
C PHE A 138 -8.70 -3.39 0.81
N CYS A 139 -8.01 -3.59 1.93
CA CYS A 139 -6.56 -3.70 1.99
C CYS A 139 -6.10 -5.15 1.89
N LEU A 140 -5.30 -5.48 0.88
CA LEU A 140 -4.75 -6.84 0.70
C LEU A 140 -3.41 -7.03 1.42
N PHE A 141 -2.51 -6.05 1.32
CA PHE A 141 -1.21 -6.01 1.98
C PHE A 141 -1.01 -4.69 2.72
N SER A 142 -0.23 -4.71 3.80
CA SER A 142 0.01 -3.55 4.64
C SER A 142 1.14 -2.68 4.08
N ASN A 143 0.88 -1.97 2.98
CA ASN A 143 1.89 -1.21 2.21
C ASN A 143 2.82 -0.35 3.09
N ALA A 144 2.25 0.46 3.99
CA ALA A 144 3.02 1.34 4.87
C ALA A 144 3.86 0.57 5.90
N ALA A 145 3.31 -0.50 6.48
CA ALA A 145 4.06 -1.33 7.43
C ALA A 145 5.20 -2.08 6.72
N ILE A 146 4.95 -2.66 5.54
CA ILE A 146 5.98 -3.32 4.72
C ILE A 146 7.11 -2.35 4.39
N ALA A 147 6.77 -1.15 3.93
CA ALA A 147 7.76 -0.12 3.62
C ALA A 147 8.55 0.31 4.85
N ALA A 148 7.92 0.39 6.03
CA ALA A 148 8.60 0.75 7.28
C ALA A 148 9.58 -0.32 7.75
N PHE A 149 9.21 -1.60 7.69
CA PHE A 149 10.13 -2.70 7.98
C PHE A 149 11.29 -2.74 6.96
N TYR A 150 11.00 -2.56 5.67
CA TYR A 150 12.04 -2.45 4.65
C TYR A 150 12.99 -1.26 4.91
N ALA A 151 12.46 -0.11 5.30
CA ALA A 151 13.25 1.07 5.64
C ALA A 151 14.24 0.78 6.77
N LEU A 152 13.82 0.08 7.83
CA LEU A 152 14.74 -0.31 8.92
C LEU A 152 15.85 -1.29 8.50
N THR A 153 15.77 -1.91 7.32
CA THR A 153 16.88 -2.72 6.77
C THR A 153 17.94 -1.86 6.08
N GLN A 154 17.67 -0.57 5.84
CA GLN A 154 18.59 0.33 5.17
C GLN A 154 19.67 0.84 6.14
N PRO A 155 20.94 0.96 5.71
CA PRO A 155 22.07 1.24 6.61
C PRO A 155 21.93 2.47 7.51
N ASP A 156 21.28 3.53 7.00
CA ASP A 156 21.19 4.83 7.67
C ASP A 156 19.85 5.07 8.40
N VAL A 157 18.91 4.13 8.32
CA VAL A 157 17.56 4.27 8.90
C VAL A 157 17.47 3.51 10.21
N LYS A 158 17.45 4.26 11.32
CA LYS A 158 17.39 3.67 12.68
C LYS A 158 15.99 3.65 13.28
N GLN A 159 15.12 4.53 12.78
CA GLN A 159 13.76 4.72 13.26
C GLN A 159 12.89 5.17 12.10
N VAL A 160 11.63 4.77 12.10
CA VAL A 160 10.62 5.19 11.12
C VAL A 160 9.37 5.63 11.87
N ALA A 161 8.79 6.75 11.45
CA ALA A 161 7.49 7.18 11.90
C ALA A 161 6.48 7.04 10.76
N ILE A 162 5.32 6.47 11.05
CA ILE A 162 4.18 6.37 10.15
C ILE A 162 3.10 7.32 10.68
N LEU A 163 2.77 8.33 9.88
CA LEU A 163 1.62 9.20 10.11
C LEU A 163 0.49 8.75 9.18
N ASP A 164 -0.60 8.29 9.77
CA ASP A 164 -1.81 7.87 9.08
C ASP A 164 -2.92 8.90 9.31
N TRP A 165 -3.29 9.61 8.24
CA TRP A 165 -4.35 10.62 8.27
C TRP A 165 -5.63 10.15 7.59
N ASP A 166 -5.73 8.87 7.21
CA ASP A 166 -6.99 8.34 6.68
C ASP A 166 -8.10 8.50 7.72
N VAL A 167 -9.33 8.76 7.25
CA VAL A 167 -10.47 8.98 8.14
C VAL A 167 -10.78 7.73 8.98
N HIS A 168 -10.45 6.53 8.48
CA HIS A 168 -10.57 5.28 9.21
C HIS A 168 -9.28 4.98 9.98
N HIS A 169 -9.42 4.38 11.15
CA HIS A 169 -8.25 3.93 11.90
C HIS A 169 -7.50 2.82 11.15
N GLY A 170 -6.21 3.03 10.87
CA GLY A 170 -5.30 2.04 10.27
C GLY A 170 -4.91 0.92 11.22
N ASN A 171 -5.90 0.15 11.68
CA ASN A 171 -5.76 -0.95 12.64
C ASN A 171 -4.76 -2.02 12.20
N GLY A 172 -4.63 -2.25 10.89
CA GLY A 172 -3.68 -3.20 10.33
C GLY A 172 -2.25 -2.75 10.58
N THR A 173 -1.94 -1.51 10.18
CA THR A 173 -0.64 -0.89 10.44
C THR A 173 -0.35 -0.82 11.93
N GLN A 174 -1.29 -0.36 12.77
CA GLN A 174 -1.10 -0.30 14.23
C GLN A 174 -0.70 -1.68 14.79
N ALA A 175 -1.50 -2.72 14.53
CA ALA A 175 -1.26 -4.06 15.07
C ALA A 175 0.10 -4.66 14.65
N ILE A 176 0.63 -4.25 13.49
CA ILE A 176 1.92 -4.72 12.99
C ILE A 176 3.09 -3.97 13.66
N VAL A 177 2.95 -2.67 13.92
CA VAL A 177 4.10 -1.81 14.27
C VAL A 177 4.12 -1.34 15.73
N GLU A 178 3.01 -1.37 16.46
CA GLU A 178 2.83 -0.70 17.77
C GLU A 178 3.81 -1.15 18.87
N HIS A 179 4.37 -2.35 18.75
CA HIS A 179 5.32 -2.91 19.71
C HIS A 179 6.76 -2.92 19.20
N HIS A 180 7.03 -2.45 17.98
CA HIS A 180 8.38 -2.45 17.43
C HIS A 180 9.16 -1.23 17.95
N PRO A 181 10.32 -1.40 18.62
CA PRO A 181 11.01 -0.31 19.32
C PRO A 181 11.57 0.78 18.41
N HIS A 182 11.69 0.51 17.11
CA HIS A 182 12.18 1.44 16.09
C HIS A 182 11.07 2.00 15.18
N LEU A 183 9.81 1.63 15.41
CA LEU A 183 8.67 2.16 14.65
C LEU A 183 7.78 2.99 15.57
N CYS A 184 7.31 4.12 15.06
CA CYS A 184 6.30 4.94 15.72
C CYS A 184 5.09 5.05 14.80
N TYR A 185 3.88 4.85 15.34
CA TYR A 185 2.63 5.01 14.62
C TYR A 185 1.81 6.11 15.25
N CYS A 186 1.31 7.01 14.41
CA CYS A 186 0.39 8.07 14.80
C CYS A 186 -0.77 8.08 13.81
N SER A 187 -2.01 7.98 14.30
CA SER A 187 -3.20 7.99 13.47
C SER A 187 -4.14 9.13 13.88
N LEU A 188 -4.68 9.82 12.89
CA LEU A 188 -5.76 10.79 13.04
C LEU A 188 -6.98 10.24 12.31
N HIS A 189 -8.01 9.82 13.06
CA HIS A 189 -9.18 9.16 12.48
C HIS A 189 -10.47 9.58 13.20
N GLU A 190 -11.60 9.36 12.54
CA GLU A 190 -12.92 9.57 13.12
C GLU A 190 -13.24 8.48 14.15
N TYR A 191 -13.80 8.89 15.30
CA TYR A 191 -14.28 7.95 16.31
C TYR A 191 -15.60 8.45 16.94
N PRO A 192 -16.67 7.62 17.03
CA PRO A 192 -16.73 6.21 16.63
C PRO A 192 -16.94 6.00 15.10
N HIS A 193 -16.07 5.22 14.46
CA HIS A 193 -16.19 4.86 13.04
C HIS A 193 -15.59 3.46 12.74
N TYR A 194 -15.68 2.97 11.50
CA TYR A 194 -14.99 1.73 11.10
C TYR A 194 -13.47 1.88 11.36
N PRO A 195 -12.77 0.86 11.91
CA PRO A 195 -13.21 -0.52 12.18
C PRO A 195 -13.66 -0.77 13.64
N GLY A 196 -14.02 0.28 14.38
CA GLY A 196 -14.42 0.17 15.80
C GLY A 196 -13.25 0.05 16.78
N THR A 197 -12.03 0.33 16.34
CA THR A 197 -10.80 0.40 17.15
C THR A 197 -10.18 1.80 17.06
N GLY A 198 -9.02 2.05 17.67
CA GLY A 198 -8.32 3.35 17.60
C GLY A 198 -8.70 4.38 18.67
N ALA A 199 -9.61 4.02 19.59
CA ALA A 199 -10.08 4.93 20.63
C ALA A 199 -9.02 5.37 21.67
N ARG A 200 -7.81 4.80 21.64
CA ARG A 200 -6.75 4.98 22.64
C ARG A 200 -5.38 4.87 22.01
#